data_AF-A0A5C5BEB9-F1
#
_entry.id   AF-A0A5C5BEB9-F1
#
_cell.length_a   1.000
_cell.length_b   1.000
_cell.length_c   1.000
_cell.angle_alpha   90.00
_cell.angle_beta   90.00
_cell.angle_gamma   90.00
#
_symmetry.space_group_name_H-M   'P 1'
#
loop_
_entity.id
_entity.type
_entity.pdbx_description
1 polymer ?
#
loop_
_entity_poly.entity_id
_entity_poly.type
_entity_poly.pdbx_seq_one_letter_code
_entity_poly.pdbx_strand_id
1 'polypeptide(L)'
;MAVDGRSAGGKTTLAGRVADAVGRSAVVHADDLAWHEPMFGWAPVERALLEAVRAGGPVRLRPPAWAERGREGAIELPEDLELVVIEGVGSAQREVADLLDAVVWVQSDDAEAERRGIARDIASGENGDVEETIAFWHAWMAHEREHLRADRPWERADVVAAGTPPIPLADGEVAVAPPLRPPHPALPPQP
;
A
#
# COMPACT_ATOMS: atom_id res chain seq x y z
N MET A 1 9.20 1.54 -3.86
CA MET A 1 8.30 2.56 -3.26
C MET A 1 7.12 1.85 -2.61
N ALA A 2 6.69 2.30 -1.44
CA ALA A 2 5.44 1.86 -0.83
C ALA A 2 4.34 2.91 -1.01
N VAL A 3 3.12 2.47 -1.33
CA VAL A 3 1.89 3.29 -1.35
C VAL A 3 0.94 2.71 -0.31
N ASP A 4 1.03 3.25 0.89
CA ASP A 4 0.23 2.84 2.05
C ASP A 4 -0.91 3.83 2.31
N GLY A 5 -1.88 3.46 3.11
CA GLY A 5 -3.15 4.14 3.26
C GLY A 5 -4.24 3.16 3.63
N ARG A 6 -5.36 3.68 4.08
CA ARG A 6 -6.51 2.87 4.53
C ARG A 6 -7.17 2.11 3.39
N SER A 7 -7.82 0.99 3.70
CA SER A 7 -8.67 0.26 2.76
C SER A 7 -9.68 1.21 2.11
N ALA A 8 -9.93 1.03 0.82
CA ALA A 8 -10.75 1.92 -0.01
C ALA A 8 -10.33 3.42 -0.02
N GLY A 9 -9.09 3.73 0.36
CA GLY A 9 -8.53 5.09 0.36
C GLY A 9 -7.98 5.58 -0.99
N GLY A 10 -8.04 4.79 -2.07
CA GLY A 10 -7.55 5.20 -3.39
C GLY A 10 -6.09 4.85 -3.71
N LYS A 11 -5.44 4.01 -2.89
CA LYS A 11 -4.06 3.53 -3.09
C LYS A 11 -3.84 2.87 -4.44
N THR A 12 -4.65 1.86 -4.78
CA THR A 12 -4.55 1.11 -6.03
C THR A 12 -4.62 2.04 -7.24
N THR A 13 -5.50 3.04 -7.22
CA THR A 13 -5.59 4.05 -8.28
C THR A 13 -4.33 4.91 -8.37
N LEU A 14 -3.78 5.35 -7.24
CA LEU A 14 -2.55 6.13 -7.22
C LEU A 14 -1.35 5.30 -7.68
N ALA A 15 -1.20 4.07 -7.18
CA ALA A 15 -0.14 3.14 -7.54
C ALA A 15 -0.14 2.86 -9.06
N GLY A 16 -1.33 2.62 -9.64
CA GLY A 16 -1.47 2.48 -11.09
C GLY A 16 -1.01 3.73 -11.86
N ARG A 17 -1.45 4.92 -11.47
CA ARG A 17 -1.01 6.18 -12.11
C ARG A 17 0.50 6.42 -12.01
N VAL A 18 1.10 6.05 -10.88
CA VAL A 18 2.56 6.15 -10.68
C VAL A 18 3.30 5.15 -11.56
N ALA A 19 2.81 3.91 -11.64
CA ALA A 19 3.37 2.88 -12.51
C ALA A 19 3.27 3.28 -13.99
N ASP A 20 2.12 3.79 -14.44
CA ASP A 20 1.91 4.26 -15.82
C ASP A 20 2.84 5.42 -16.22
N ALA A 21 3.30 6.22 -15.25
CA ALA A 21 4.24 7.31 -15.48
C ALA A 21 5.70 6.84 -15.61
N VAL A 22 6.02 5.59 -15.23
CA VAL A 22 7.37 5.01 -15.28
C VAL A 22 7.37 3.81 -16.21
N GLY A 23 8.03 3.92 -17.36
CA GLY A 23 7.93 2.95 -18.46
C GLY A 23 8.33 1.51 -18.09
N ARG A 24 9.20 1.33 -17.09
CA ARG A 24 9.65 0.01 -16.60
C ARG A 24 9.27 -0.17 -15.14
N SER A 25 7.98 -0.36 -14.88
CA SER A 25 7.46 -0.46 -13.52
C SER A 25 6.61 -1.71 -13.30
N ALA A 26 6.42 -2.06 -12.03
CA ALA A 26 5.49 -3.10 -11.59
C ALA A 26 4.80 -2.70 -10.30
N VAL A 27 3.55 -3.16 -10.13
CA VAL A 27 2.77 -3.02 -8.90
C VAL A 27 2.63 -4.40 -8.26
N VAL A 28 2.95 -4.47 -6.97
CA VAL A 28 2.69 -5.64 -6.12
C VAL A 28 1.61 -5.27 -5.11
N HIS A 29 0.53 -6.02 -5.09
CA HIS A 29 -0.56 -5.82 -4.13
C HIS A 29 -0.18 -6.49 -2.80
N ALA A 30 -0.29 -5.75 -1.69
CA ALA A 30 -0.02 -6.30 -0.37
C ALA A 30 -0.94 -7.48 -0.03
N ASP A 31 -2.14 -7.53 -0.62
CA ASP A 31 -3.07 -8.65 -0.49
C ASP A 31 -2.46 -9.99 -0.95
N ASP A 32 -1.55 -9.97 -1.93
CA ASP A 32 -0.83 -11.17 -2.36
C ASP A 32 0.21 -11.63 -1.32
N LEU A 33 0.86 -10.67 -0.66
CA LEU A 33 1.83 -10.92 0.42
C LEU A 33 1.16 -11.37 1.72
N ALA A 34 0.01 -10.76 2.02
CA ALA A 34 -0.78 -10.97 3.23
C ALA A 34 -1.67 -12.21 3.15
N TRP A 35 -1.82 -12.83 1.97
CA TRP A 35 -2.76 -13.93 1.76
C TRP A 35 -2.52 -15.07 2.74
N HIS A 36 -3.51 -15.33 3.62
CA HIS A 36 -3.45 -16.33 4.70
C HIS A 36 -2.33 -16.17 5.74
N GLU A 37 -1.65 -15.03 5.75
CA GLU A 37 -0.76 -14.64 6.84
C GLU A 37 -1.58 -14.06 8.01
N PRO A 38 -1.02 -14.00 9.23
CA PRO A 38 -1.64 -13.28 10.33
C PRO A 38 -1.90 -11.82 9.98
N MET A 39 -2.96 -11.22 10.55
CA MET A 39 -3.29 -9.80 10.34
C MET A 39 -2.09 -8.90 10.69
N PHE A 40 -1.61 -8.18 9.68
CA PHE A 40 -0.38 -7.36 9.68
C PHE A 40 0.89 -8.11 10.12
N GLY A 41 0.94 -9.42 9.91
CA GLY A 41 2.07 -10.30 10.25
C GLY A 41 2.97 -10.66 9.06
N TRP A 42 2.71 -10.12 7.87
CA TRP A 42 3.38 -10.49 6.61
C TRP A 42 4.65 -9.70 6.30
N ALA A 43 5.12 -8.82 7.18
CA ALA A 43 6.38 -8.09 6.98
C ALA A 43 7.59 -8.98 6.62
N PRO A 44 7.75 -10.22 7.14
CA PRO A 44 8.82 -11.10 6.69
C PRO A 44 8.72 -11.50 5.21
N VAL A 45 7.51 -11.68 4.69
CA VAL A 45 7.26 -12.00 3.27
C VAL A 45 7.57 -10.80 2.39
N GLU A 46 7.14 -9.61 2.81
CA GLU A 46 7.44 -8.35 2.13
C GLU A 46 8.94 -8.05 2.13
N ARG A 47 9.64 -8.26 3.25
CA ARG A 47 11.10 -8.15 3.34
C ARG A 47 11.78 -9.06 2.31
N ALA A 48 11.38 -10.33 2.24
CA ALA A 48 11.97 -11.28 1.28
C ALA A 48 11.76 -10.82 -0.18
N LEU A 49 10.60 -10.23 -0.49
CA LEU A 49 10.34 -9.62 -1.79
C LEU A 49 11.31 -8.45 -2.06
N LEU A 50 11.38 -7.50 -1.13
CA LEU A 50 12.18 -6.29 -1.28
C LEU A 50 13.68 -6.59 -1.38
N GLU A 51 14.18 -7.55 -0.59
CA GLU A 51 15.56 -8.04 -0.67
C GLU A 51 15.85 -8.69 -2.03
N ALA A 52 14.92 -9.48 -2.57
CA ALA A 52 15.05 -10.07 -3.90
C ALA A 52 15.05 -9.00 -5.01
N VAL A 53 14.20 -7.97 -4.90
CA VAL A 53 14.21 -6.82 -5.82
C VAL A 53 15.56 -6.10 -5.77
N ARG A 54 16.09 -5.83 -4.58
CA ARG A 54 17.38 -5.14 -4.41
C ARG A 54 18.58 -5.94 -4.90
N ALA A 55 18.48 -7.26 -5.01
CA ALA A 55 19.53 -8.11 -5.56
C ALA A 55 19.75 -7.91 -7.08
N GLY A 56 18.83 -7.23 -7.78
CA GLY A 56 19.05 -6.77 -9.16
C GLY A 56 18.86 -7.81 -10.24
N GLY A 57 17.90 -8.74 -10.08
CA GLY A 57 17.55 -9.75 -11.08
C GLY A 57 16.04 -10.02 -11.13
N PRO A 58 15.58 -10.98 -11.95
CA PRO A 58 14.17 -11.35 -11.99
C PRO A 58 13.75 -11.95 -10.65
N VAL A 59 12.58 -11.56 -10.15
CA VAL A 59 12.04 -12.06 -8.89
C VAL A 59 10.96 -13.08 -9.18
N ARG A 60 11.04 -14.23 -8.51
CA ARG A 60 9.95 -15.20 -8.41
C ARG A 60 9.78 -15.61 -6.96
N LEU A 61 8.91 -14.90 -6.24
CA LEU A 61 8.61 -15.15 -4.84
C LEU A 61 7.28 -15.89 -4.71
N ARG A 62 7.29 -17.08 -4.12
CA ARG A 62 6.05 -17.75 -3.69
C ARG A 62 5.91 -17.58 -2.18
N PRO A 63 4.94 -16.78 -1.68
CA PRO A 63 4.74 -16.62 -0.25
C PRO A 63 4.53 -17.97 0.47
N PRO A 64 4.99 -18.11 1.73
CA PRO A 64 4.88 -19.36 2.49
C PRO A 64 3.44 -19.90 2.54
N ALA A 65 2.48 -19.04 2.90
CA ALA A 65 1.07 -19.40 2.95
C ALA A 65 0.54 -19.94 1.60
N TRP A 66 1.00 -19.40 0.46
CA TRP A 66 0.61 -19.92 -0.87
C TRP A 66 1.07 -21.35 -1.06
N ALA A 67 2.31 -21.66 -0.69
CA ALA A 67 2.86 -23.01 -0.78
C ALA A 67 2.13 -23.98 0.15
N GLU A 68 1.92 -23.59 1.42
CA GLU A 68 1.24 -24.39 2.43
C GLU A 68 -0.21 -24.72 2.07
N ARG A 69 -0.89 -23.80 1.39
CA ARG A 69 -2.31 -23.94 1.03
C ARG A 69 -2.53 -24.26 -0.45
N GLY A 70 -1.47 -24.57 -1.18
CA GLY A 70 -1.55 -25.02 -2.57
C GLY A 70 -2.00 -23.96 -3.58
N ARG A 71 -1.89 -22.66 -3.28
CA ARG A 71 -2.10 -21.59 -4.27
C ARG A 71 -1.00 -21.65 -5.31
N GLU A 72 -1.36 -21.93 -6.56
CA GLU A 72 -0.43 -21.98 -7.69
C GLU A 72 0.17 -20.61 -8.01
N GLY A 73 1.29 -20.60 -8.73
CA GLY A 73 1.97 -19.37 -9.16
C GLY A 73 2.95 -18.81 -8.14
N ALA A 74 3.37 -17.57 -8.39
CA ALA A 74 4.28 -16.77 -7.59
C ALA A 74 4.07 -15.29 -7.93
N ILE A 75 4.55 -14.40 -7.07
CA ILE A 75 4.77 -13.00 -7.40
C ILE A 75 6.00 -12.96 -8.30
N GLU A 76 5.80 -12.54 -9.55
CA GLU A 76 6.83 -12.49 -10.59
C GLU A 76 7.11 -11.05 -11.01
N LEU A 77 8.37 -10.65 -10.91
CA LEU A 77 8.84 -9.35 -11.39
C LEU A 77 9.94 -9.59 -12.42
N PRO A 78 9.86 -8.96 -13.62
CA PRO A 78 10.93 -9.04 -14.60
C PRO A 78 12.20 -8.39 -14.06
N GLU A 79 13.32 -8.72 -14.68
CA GLU A 79 14.57 -7.99 -14.45
C GLU A 79 14.46 -6.54 -14.95
N ASP A 80 15.41 -5.72 -14.49
CA ASP A 80 15.59 -4.34 -14.92
C ASP A 80 14.35 -3.41 -14.74
N LEU A 81 13.55 -3.60 -13.71
CA LEU A 81 12.54 -2.61 -13.34
C LEU A 81 13.20 -1.34 -12.81
N GLU A 82 12.71 -0.19 -13.25
CA GLU A 82 13.09 1.13 -12.70
C GLU A 82 12.28 1.45 -11.44
N LEU A 83 11.07 0.89 -11.31
CA LEU A 83 10.21 1.12 -10.18
C LEU A 83 9.41 -0.15 -9.81
N VAL A 84 9.50 -0.55 -8.55
CA VAL A 84 8.52 -1.47 -7.94
C VAL A 84 7.70 -0.69 -6.93
N VAL A 85 6.37 -0.71 -7.11
CA VAL A 85 5.40 -0.14 -6.19
C VAL A 85 4.76 -1.28 -5.41
N ILE A 86 4.89 -1.26 -4.08
CA ILE A 86 4.09 -2.12 -3.21
C ILE A 86 2.92 -1.28 -2.72
N GLU A 87 1.70 -1.73 -2.96
CA GLU A 87 0.49 -0.99 -2.59
C GLU A 87 -0.42 -1.83 -1.71
N GLY A 88 -0.96 -1.22 -0.66
CA GLY A 88 -1.84 -1.91 0.28
C GLY A 88 -1.68 -1.38 1.68
N VAL A 89 -2.67 -1.68 2.53
CA VAL A 89 -2.60 -1.30 3.95
C VAL A 89 -1.45 -2.07 4.57
N GLY A 90 -0.49 -1.38 5.20
CA GLY A 90 0.68 -2.00 5.80
C GLY A 90 1.82 -2.31 4.82
N SER A 91 1.80 -1.75 3.60
CA SER A 91 2.94 -1.79 2.67
C SER A 91 4.11 -0.89 3.08
N ALA A 92 3.93 -0.01 4.06
CA ALA A 92 4.98 0.84 4.62
C ALA A 92 5.29 0.51 6.09
N GLN A 93 5.11 -0.78 6.46
CA GLN A 93 5.44 -1.31 7.79
C GLN A 93 6.85 -0.90 8.22
N ARG A 94 6.99 -0.53 9.49
CA ARG A 94 8.29 -0.11 10.06
C ARG A 94 9.37 -1.17 9.89
N GLU A 95 8.99 -2.43 9.94
CA GLU A 95 9.84 -3.61 9.80
C GLU A 95 10.53 -3.71 8.45
N VAL A 96 10.07 -3.01 7.41
CA VAL A 96 10.68 -2.99 6.07
C VAL A 96 11.15 -1.61 5.64
N ALA A 97 11.06 -0.61 6.53
CA ALA A 97 11.35 0.79 6.20
C ALA A 97 12.80 1.02 5.72
N ASP A 98 13.76 0.19 6.15
CA ASP A 98 15.16 0.21 5.70
C ASP A 98 15.35 -0.22 4.23
N LEU A 99 14.34 -0.87 3.65
CA LEU A 99 14.35 -1.37 2.28
C LEU A 99 13.54 -0.50 1.31
N LEU A 100 12.81 0.50 1.81
CA LEU A 100 11.96 1.37 1.00
C LEU A 100 12.71 2.64 0.60
N ASP A 101 12.74 2.94 -0.70
CA ASP A 101 13.36 4.18 -1.20
C ASP A 101 12.43 5.40 -1.10
N ALA A 102 11.13 5.17 -1.01
CA ALA A 102 10.11 6.19 -0.84
C ALA A 102 8.81 5.59 -0.27
N VAL A 103 8.13 6.35 0.58
CA VAL A 103 6.83 6.03 1.18
C VAL A 103 5.82 7.12 0.83
N VAL A 104 4.72 6.71 0.20
CA VAL A 104 3.55 7.56 -0.04
C VAL A 104 2.43 7.12 0.89
N TRP A 105 1.94 8.04 1.71
CA TRP A 105 0.74 7.83 2.52
C TRP A 105 -0.49 8.43 1.84
N VAL A 106 -1.48 7.61 1.55
CA VAL A 106 -2.77 8.04 1.01
C VAL A 106 -3.73 8.31 2.16
N GLN A 107 -3.85 9.59 2.51
CA GLN A 107 -4.75 10.08 3.55
C GLN A 107 -6.18 10.14 3.03
N SER A 108 -7.07 9.42 3.70
CA SER A 108 -8.52 9.45 3.43
C SER A 108 -9.31 9.65 4.71
N ASP A 109 -10.49 10.25 4.59
CA ASP A 109 -11.49 10.24 5.66
C ASP A 109 -11.95 8.81 5.97
N ASP A 110 -12.09 8.50 7.27
CA ASP A 110 -12.42 7.16 7.77
C ASP A 110 -13.78 6.67 7.26
N ALA A 111 -14.80 7.50 7.47
CA ALA A 111 -16.19 7.16 7.17
C ALA A 111 -16.43 7.11 5.66
N GLU A 112 -15.76 7.98 4.91
CA GLU A 112 -15.79 7.96 3.45
C GLU A 112 -15.18 6.68 2.88
N ALA A 113 -14.01 6.27 3.40
CA ALA A 113 -13.33 5.06 2.98
C ALA A 113 -14.17 3.81 3.30
N GLU A 114 -14.71 3.72 4.52
CA GLU A 114 -15.63 2.66 4.94
C GLU A 114 -16.84 2.54 4.01
N ARG A 115 -17.52 3.66 3.75
CA ARG A 115 -18.70 3.68 2.89
C ARG A 115 -18.38 3.22 1.47
N ARG A 116 -17.26 3.68 0.89
CA ARG A 116 -16.82 3.26 -0.45
C ARG A 116 -16.47 1.77 -0.49
N GLY A 117 -15.77 1.29 0.52
CA GLY A 117 -15.37 -0.11 0.66
C GLY A 117 -16.57 -1.05 0.70
N ILE A 118 -17.50 -0.81 1.63
CA ILE A 118 -18.72 -1.59 1.77
C ILE A 118 -19.55 -1.54 0.48
N ALA A 119 -19.74 -0.36 -0.12
CA ALA A 119 -20.53 -0.23 -1.35
C ALA A 119 -19.91 -1.00 -2.52
N ARG A 120 -18.58 -0.98 -2.65
CA ARG A 120 -17.85 -1.72 -3.68
C ARG A 120 -18.00 -3.23 -3.49
N ASP A 121 -17.79 -3.72 -2.27
CA ASP A 121 -17.79 -5.16 -2.00
C ASP A 121 -19.20 -5.77 -2.04
N ILE A 122 -20.23 -4.99 -1.65
CA ILE A 122 -21.63 -5.37 -1.90
C ILE A 122 -21.89 -5.52 -3.40
N ALA A 123 -21.35 -4.61 -4.22
CA ALA A 123 -21.53 -4.66 -5.67
C ALA A 123 -20.75 -5.81 -6.32
N SER A 124 -19.60 -6.23 -5.76
CA SER A 124 -18.83 -7.39 -6.25
C SER A 124 -19.42 -8.72 -5.78
N GLY A 125 -20.11 -8.76 -4.63
CA GLY A 125 -20.64 -9.98 -4.03
C GLY A 125 -19.55 -10.88 -3.44
N GLU A 126 -18.34 -10.36 -3.21
CA GLU A 126 -17.20 -11.14 -2.71
C GLU A 126 -17.40 -11.64 -1.28
N ASN A 127 -18.09 -10.86 -0.43
CA ASN A 127 -18.21 -11.12 1.00
C ASN A 127 -19.59 -11.62 1.42
N GLY A 128 -20.27 -12.35 0.51
CA GLY A 128 -21.58 -12.92 0.78
C GLY A 128 -22.70 -11.88 0.65
N ASP A 129 -23.64 -11.89 1.59
CA ASP A 129 -24.72 -10.91 1.60
C ASP A 129 -24.31 -9.53 2.16
N VAL A 130 -25.25 -8.59 2.16
CA VAL A 130 -25.01 -7.21 2.61
C VAL A 130 -24.61 -7.15 4.09
N GLU A 131 -25.24 -7.95 4.95
CA GLU A 131 -24.98 -7.95 6.39
C GLU A 131 -23.61 -8.57 6.69
N GLU A 132 -23.29 -9.67 6.02
CA GLU A 132 -21.99 -10.34 6.09
C GLU A 132 -20.86 -9.39 5.63
N THR A 133 -21.07 -8.68 4.52
CA THR A 133 -20.11 -7.69 4.00
C THR A 133 -19.85 -6.58 5.00
N ILE A 134 -20.90 -6.01 5.60
CA ILE A 134 -20.76 -4.93 6.60
C ILE A 134 -20.02 -5.44 7.84
N ALA A 135 -20.38 -6.62 8.34
CA ALA A 135 -19.74 -7.22 9.51
C ALA A 135 -18.25 -7.50 9.26
N PHE A 136 -17.92 -8.04 8.09
CA PHE A 136 -16.54 -8.26 7.65
C PHE A 136 -15.75 -6.95 7.62
N TRP A 137 -16.29 -5.90 6.99
CA TRP A 137 -15.64 -4.60 6.91
C TRP A 137 -15.38 -3.99 8.28
N HIS A 138 -16.36 -4.02 9.20
CA HIS A 138 -16.15 -3.50 10.55
C HIS A 138 -15.06 -4.25 11.31
N ALA A 139 -15.02 -5.58 11.20
CA ALA A 139 -13.98 -6.40 11.82
C ALA A 139 -12.59 -6.10 11.23
N TRP A 140 -12.48 -6.04 9.89
CA TRP A 140 -11.26 -5.66 9.19
C TRP A 140 -10.77 -4.28 9.64
N MET A 141 -11.65 -3.28 9.63
CA MET A 141 -11.30 -1.90 9.98
C MET A 141 -10.89 -1.75 11.44
N ALA A 142 -11.40 -2.58 12.36
CA ALA A 142 -10.94 -2.57 13.75
C ALA A 142 -9.45 -2.94 13.83
N HIS A 143 -9.03 -4.01 13.15
CA HIS A 143 -7.63 -4.42 13.07
C HIS A 143 -6.76 -3.41 12.31
N GLU A 144 -7.24 -2.90 11.17
CA GLU A 144 -6.55 -1.84 10.42
C GLU A 144 -6.26 -0.64 11.33
N ARG A 145 -7.28 -0.13 12.03
CA ARG A 145 -7.14 1.04 12.90
C ARG A 145 -6.16 0.78 14.04
N GLU A 146 -6.13 -0.42 14.60
CA GLU A 146 -5.15 -0.81 15.62
C GLU A 146 -3.72 -0.82 15.06
N HIS A 147 -3.51 -1.49 13.94
CA HIS A 147 -2.22 -1.55 13.26
C HIS A 147 -1.71 -0.14 12.92
N LEU A 148 -2.52 0.67 12.26
CA LEU A 148 -2.17 2.03 11.86
C LEU A 148 -1.82 2.92 13.05
N ARG A 149 -2.54 2.80 14.17
CA ARG A 149 -2.22 3.55 15.41
C ARG A 149 -0.87 3.16 15.99
N ALA A 150 -0.49 1.89 15.91
CA ALA A 150 0.78 1.39 16.41
C ALA A 150 1.95 1.76 15.47
N ASP A 151 1.79 1.47 14.17
CA ASP A 151 2.86 1.61 13.19
C ASP A 151 3.09 3.07 12.78
N ARG A 152 2.01 3.83 12.53
CA ARG A 152 2.00 5.25 12.15
C ARG A 152 2.82 5.54 10.87
N PRO A 153 2.50 4.89 9.73
CA PRO A 153 3.30 5.02 8.50
C PRO A 153 3.33 6.46 7.97
N TRP A 154 2.30 7.27 8.21
CA TRP A 154 2.25 8.68 7.82
C TRP A 154 3.34 9.55 8.47
N GLU A 155 3.92 9.14 9.60
CA GLU A 155 5.05 9.88 10.21
C GLU A 155 6.37 9.68 9.47
N ARG A 156 6.43 8.65 8.61
CA ARG A 156 7.60 8.28 7.80
C ARG A 156 7.35 8.46 6.30
N ALA A 157 6.23 9.06 5.93
CA ALA A 157 5.89 9.29 4.54
C ALA A 157 6.69 10.45 3.96
N ASP A 158 7.27 10.25 2.79
CA ASP A 158 7.91 11.30 1.99
C ASP A 158 6.86 12.19 1.31
N VAL A 159 5.72 11.59 0.97
CA VAL A 159 4.58 12.28 0.34
C VAL A 159 3.28 11.84 1.00
N VAL A 160 2.41 12.81 1.30
CA VAL A 160 1.02 12.56 1.69
C VAL A 160 0.10 12.94 0.54
N ALA A 161 -0.61 11.95 -0.02
CA ALA A 161 -1.60 12.13 -1.06
C ALA A 161 -3.02 12.15 -0.46
N ALA A 162 -3.88 13.06 -0.92
CA ALA A 162 -5.27 13.11 -0.47
C ALA A 162 -6.14 12.14 -1.30
N GLY A 163 -6.60 11.05 -0.68
CA GLY A 163 -7.54 10.09 -1.28
C GLY A 163 -9.01 10.51 -1.20
N THR A 164 -9.31 11.44 -0.29
CA THR A 164 -10.61 12.14 -0.18
C THR A 164 -10.38 13.64 -0.25
N PRO A 165 -10.07 14.19 -1.44
CA PRO A 165 -9.69 15.58 -1.58
C PRO A 165 -10.85 16.52 -1.18
N PRO A 166 -10.59 17.58 -0.40
CA PRO A 166 -11.61 18.55 -0.01
C PRO A 166 -11.96 19.54 -1.14
N ILE A 167 -11.25 19.48 -2.26
CA ILE A 167 -11.44 20.31 -3.44
C ILE A 167 -11.70 19.42 -4.66
N PRO A 168 -12.56 19.85 -5.60
CA PRO A 168 -12.71 19.15 -6.87
C PRO A 168 -11.45 19.33 -7.72
N LEU A 169 -10.99 18.24 -8.32
CA LEU A 169 -9.90 18.21 -9.31
C LEU A 169 -10.41 17.43 -10.52
N ALA A 170 -10.16 17.95 -11.73
CA ALA A 170 -10.40 17.22 -12.96
C ALA A 170 -9.33 16.12 -13.16
N ASP A 171 -9.57 15.22 -14.11
CA ASP A 171 -8.59 14.20 -14.46
C ASP A 171 -7.27 14.83 -14.93
N GLY A 172 -6.17 14.42 -14.29
CA GLY A 172 -4.83 14.95 -14.56
C GLY A 172 -4.49 16.24 -13.79
N GLU A 173 -5.43 16.85 -13.07
CA GLU A 173 -5.12 18.00 -12.21
C GLU A 173 -4.51 17.54 -10.89
N VAL A 174 -3.47 18.26 -10.47
CA VAL A 174 -2.77 18.03 -9.20
C VAL A 174 -2.76 19.33 -8.41
N ALA A 175 -3.32 19.30 -7.20
CA ALA A 175 -3.17 20.38 -6.24
C ALA A 175 -2.10 20.00 -5.20
N VAL A 176 -1.17 20.92 -4.97
CA VAL A 176 -0.11 20.77 -3.97
C VAL A 176 -0.30 21.81 -2.89
N ALA A 177 -0.49 21.38 -1.65
CA ALA A 177 -0.52 22.29 -0.51
C ALA A 177 0.91 22.71 -0.14
N PRO A 178 1.14 23.96 0.29
CA PRO A 178 2.43 24.35 0.86
C PRO A 178 2.72 23.51 2.11
N PRO A 179 3.99 23.18 2.39
CA PRO A 179 4.34 22.33 3.52
C PRO A 179 3.96 23.00 4.85
N LEU A 180 3.37 22.21 5.77
CA LEU A 180 2.90 22.69 7.09
C LEU A 180 4.05 23.10 8.02
N ARG A 181 5.29 22.65 7.74
CA ARG A 181 6.53 23.11 8.37
C ARG A 181 7.54 23.44 7.26
N PRO A 182 8.38 24.47 7.41
CA PRO A 182 9.48 24.68 6.48
C PRO A 182 10.35 23.41 6.42
N PRO A 183 10.90 23.05 5.25
CA PRO A 183 11.76 21.88 5.11
C PRO A 183 12.87 21.95 6.16
N HIS A 184 13.17 20.82 6.81
CA HIS A 184 14.30 20.73 7.73
C HIS A 184 15.54 21.24 6.97
N PRO A 185 16.35 22.16 7.53
CA PRO A 185 17.55 22.61 6.83
C PRO A 185 18.37 21.38 6.45
N ALA A 186 18.77 21.32 5.17
CA ALA A 186 19.56 20.22 4.63
C ALA A 186 20.72 19.93 5.59
N LEU A 187 20.92 18.65 5.93
CA LEU A 187 22.09 18.24 6.69
C LEU A 187 23.33 18.74 5.92
N PRO A 188 24.26 19.44 6.59
CA PRO A 188 25.48 19.88 5.94
C PRO A 188 26.21 18.64 5.37
N PRO A 189 26.94 18.79 4.24
CA PRO A 189 27.72 17.68 3.69
C PRO A 189 28.64 17.12 4.79
N GLN A 190 28.60 15.81 4.98
CA GLN A 190 29.53 15.10 5.86
C GLN A 190 30.96 15.27 5.32
N PRO A 191 31.96 15.44 6.19
CA PRO A 191 33.35 15.73 5.81
C PRO A 191 34.04 14.59 5.06
#